data_AF-A0A7S3F2M0-F1
#
_entry.id   AF-A0A7S3F2M0-F1
#
_cell.length_a   1.000
_cell.length_b   1.000
_cell.length_c   1.000
_cell.angle_alpha   90.00
_cell.angle_beta   90.00
_cell.angle_gamma   90.00
#
_symmetry.space_group_name_H-M   'P 1'
#
loop_
_entity.id
_entity.type
_entity.pdbx_description
1 polymer ?
#
loop_
_entity_poly.entity_id
_entity_poly.type
_entity_poly.pdbx_seq_one_letter_code
_entity_poly.pdbx_strand_id
1 'polypeptide(L)'
;VETDKLAFDVKASRSGVVSEVLVAVGDSVLEHQPVYTLMQPQEELPRPPPGSAAALRERRWAVQHEQERDAARAEQEQQWKQSEQQQRKQQRDERQRRRSQQQ
;
A
#
# COMPACT_ATOMS: atom_id res chain seq x y z
N VAL A 1 -35.83 -12.67 -13.91
CA VAL A 1 -35.22 -12.77 -15.25
C VAL A 1 -36.21 -13.41 -16.17
N GLU A 2 -36.59 -12.72 -17.22
CA GLU A 2 -37.51 -13.23 -18.23
C GLU A 2 -36.69 -13.75 -19.40
N THR A 3 -36.82 -15.03 -19.72
CA THR A 3 -36.29 -15.62 -20.94
C THR A 3 -37.47 -15.92 -21.87
N ASP A 4 -37.21 -16.09 -23.17
CA ASP A 4 -38.17 -16.23 -24.30
C ASP A 4 -39.46 -17.03 -24.02
N LYS A 5 -39.46 -17.93 -23.02
CA LYS A 5 -40.62 -18.75 -22.65
C LYS A 5 -40.92 -18.85 -21.15
N LEU A 6 -40.06 -18.34 -20.26
CA LEU A 6 -40.15 -18.60 -18.83
C LEU A 6 -39.63 -17.41 -18.01
N ALA A 7 -40.30 -17.12 -16.89
CA ALA A 7 -39.82 -16.19 -15.88
C ALA A 7 -39.17 -16.96 -14.72
N PHE A 8 -37.95 -16.57 -14.35
CA PHE A 8 -37.20 -17.14 -13.23
C PHE A 8 -36.90 -16.10 -12.16
N ASP A 9 -37.10 -16.50 -10.90
CA ASP A 9 -36.65 -15.74 -9.74
C ASP A 9 -35.19 -16.09 -9.42
N VAL A 10 -34.31 -15.09 -9.40
CA VAL A 10 -32.88 -15.29 -9.11
C VAL A 10 -32.65 -14.96 -7.64
N LYS A 11 -32.37 -15.99 -6.84
CA LYS A 11 -31.99 -15.82 -5.44
C LYS A 11 -30.53 -15.36 -5.33
N ALA A 12 -30.25 -14.51 -4.35
CA ALA A 12 -28.88 -14.10 -4.05
C ALA A 12 -28.08 -15.30 -3.53
N SER A 13 -26.87 -15.51 -4.06
CA SER A 13 -25.99 -16.62 -3.67
C SER A 13 -25.41 -16.48 -2.27
N ARG A 14 -25.44 -15.27 -1.68
CA ARG A 14 -24.88 -14.96 -0.37
C ARG A 14 -25.66 -13.84 0.33
N SER A 15 -25.73 -13.89 1.66
CA SER A 15 -26.28 -12.81 2.48
C SER A 15 -25.40 -11.55 2.40
N GLY A 16 -26.00 -10.39 2.20
CA GLY A 16 -25.27 -9.12 2.08
C GLY A 16 -26.20 -7.95 1.78
N VAL A 17 -25.64 -6.73 1.73
CA VAL A 17 -26.38 -5.53 1.35
C VAL A 17 -26.07 -5.21 -0.11
N VAL A 18 -27.10 -4.90 -0.90
CA VAL A 18 -26.93 -4.47 -2.29
C VAL A 18 -26.29 -3.08 -2.30
N SER A 19 -25.09 -2.97 -2.86
CA SER A 19 -24.40 -1.68 -3.02
C SER A 19 -24.97 -0.90 -4.19
N GLU A 20 -25.14 -1.59 -5.32
CA GLU A 20 -25.47 -0.98 -6.60
C GLU A 20 -26.17 -2.01 -7.49
N VAL A 21 -27.20 -1.56 -8.21
CA VAL A 21 -27.89 -2.34 -9.24
C VAL A 21 -27.46 -1.79 -10.60
N LEU A 22 -26.90 -2.66 -11.44
CA LEU A 22 -26.25 -2.26 -12.70
C LEU A 22 -27.18 -2.38 -13.92
N VAL A 23 -28.42 -2.84 -13.74
CA VAL A 23 -29.38 -3.07 -14.81
C VAL A 23 -30.74 -2.44 -14.51
N ALA A 24 -31.45 -2.01 -15.54
CA ALA A 24 -32.80 -1.45 -15.45
C ALA A 24 -33.87 -2.45 -15.92
N VAL A 25 -35.14 -2.17 -15.60
CA VAL A 25 -36.27 -2.96 -16.08
C VAL A 25 -36.38 -2.80 -17.60
N GLY A 26 -36.39 -3.93 -18.32
CA GLY A 26 -36.45 -3.97 -19.79
C GLY A 26 -35.08 -4.00 -20.48
N ASP A 27 -33.97 -3.95 -19.72
CA ASP A 27 -32.64 -4.08 -20.29
C ASP A 27 -32.30 -5.53 -20.66
N SER A 28 -31.58 -5.71 -21.76
CA SER A 28 -31.21 -7.04 -22.27
C SER A 28 -29.87 -7.47 -21.69
N VAL A 29 -29.88 -8.50 -20.86
CA VAL A 29 -28.70 -9.00 -20.15
C VAL A 29 -28.12 -10.22 -20.88
N LEU A 30 -26.81 -10.23 -21.12
CA LEU A 30 -26.09 -11.35 -21.74
C LEU A 30 -25.53 -12.33 -20.69
N GLU A 31 -25.17 -13.53 -21.12
CA GLU A 31 -24.50 -14.51 -20.27
C GLU A 31 -23.17 -13.93 -19.73
N HIS A 32 -22.92 -14.13 -18.43
CA HIS A 32 -21.79 -13.59 -17.66
C HIS A 32 -21.77 -12.06 -17.44
N GLN A 33 -22.84 -11.34 -17.81
CA GLN A 33 -22.95 -9.92 -17.47
C GLN A 33 -23.35 -9.74 -15.99
N PRO A 34 -22.63 -8.90 -15.22
CA PRO A 34 -22.99 -8.62 -13.83
C PRO A 34 -24.27 -7.77 -13.74
N VAL A 35 -25.20 -8.19 -12.87
CA VAL A 35 -26.53 -7.59 -12.73
C VAL A 35 -26.60 -6.63 -11.54
N TYR A 36 -25.90 -6.95 -10.45
CA TYR A 36 -25.83 -6.13 -9.23
C TYR A 36 -24.55 -6.47 -8.46
N THR A 37 -24.10 -5.53 -7.63
CA THR A 37 -22.95 -5.71 -6.75
C THR A 37 -23.40 -5.78 -5.30
N LEU A 38 -22.91 -6.81 -4.59
CA LEU A 38 -23.16 -7.00 -3.15
C LEU A 38 -21.97 -6.52 -2.34
N MET A 39 -22.19 -5.57 -1.41
CA MET A 39 -21.24 -5.32 -0.33
C MET A 39 -21.32 -6.50 0.62
N GLN A 40 -20.20 -7.16 0.82
CA GLN A 40 -20.08 -8.03 1.99
C GLN A 40 -19.79 -7.13 3.18
N PRO A 41 -20.51 -7.29 4.31
CA PRO A 41 -19.97 -6.81 5.56
C PRO A 41 -18.60 -7.46 5.71
N GLN A 42 -17.56 -6.65 5.86
CA GLN A 42 -16.22 -7.16 6.12
C GLN A 42 -16.32 -7.99 7.39
N GLU A 43 -16.21 -9.32 7.27
CA GLU A 43 -15.98 -10.17 8.43
C GLU A 43 -14.69 -9.65 9.05
N GLU A 44 -14.84 -8.93 10.17
CA GLU A 44 -13.74 -8.52 11.00
C GLU A 44 -13.10 -9.81 11.50
N LEU A 45 -12.05 -10.25 10.78
CA LEU A 45 -11.25 -11.39 11.21
C LEU A 45 -10.88 -11.13 12.68
N PRO A 46 -11.11 -12.10 13.58
CA PRO A 46 -10.88 -11.87 15.00
C PRO A 46 -9.42 -11.45 15.18
N ARG A 47 -9.23 -10.23 15.71
CA ARG A 47 -7.90 -9.71 16.01
C ARG A 47 -7.19 -10.75 16.87
N PRO A 48 -5.96 -11.16 16.52
CA PRO A 48 -5.26 -12.17 17.28
C PRO A 48 -5.21 -11.75 18.76
N PRO A 49 -5.53 -12.66 19.70
CA PRO A 49 -5.56 -12.31 21.10
C PRO A 49 -4.19 -11.78 21.55
N PRO A 50 -4.16 -10.80 22.47
CA PRO A 50 -2.92 -10.22 22.96
C PRO A 50 -2.04 -11.32 23.55
N GLY A 51 -0.78 -11.37 23.12
CA GLY A 51 0.19 -12.39 23.56
C GLY A 51 0.23 -13.67 22.70
N SER A 52 -0.64 -13.81 21.70
CA SER A 52 -0.54 -14.91 20.73
C SER A 52 0.75 -14.82 19.89
N ALA A 53 1.20 -15.95 19.35
CA ALA A 53 2.39 -16.01 18.49
C ALA A 53 2.28 -15.11 17.25
N ALA A 54 1.07 -14.97 16.68
CA ALA A 54 0.79 -14.05 15.59
C ALA A 54 0.98 -12.58 16.03
N ALA A 55 0.38 -12.19 17.16
CA ALA A 55 0.52 -10.83 17.70
C ALA A 55 1.97 -10.49 18.08
N LEU A 56 2.73 -11.46 18.61
CA LEU A 56 4.15 -11.26 18.92
C LEU A 56 5.01 -11.11 17.66
N ARG A 57 4.69 -11.85 16.58
CA ARG A 57 5.38 -11.70 15.28
C ARG A 57 5.12 -10.32 14.66
N GLU A 58 3.88 -9.86 14.69
CA GLU A 58 3.50 -8.52 14.19
C GLU A 58 4.20 -7.40 14.98
N ARG A 59 4.25 -7.51 16.31
CA ARG A 59 4.98 -6.55 17.16
C ARG A 59 6.48 -6.53 16.87
N ARG A 60 7.09 -7.69 16.61
CA ARG A 60 8.51 -7.78 16.24
C ARG A 60 8.79 -7.14 14.88
N TRP A 61 7.91 -7.36 13.91
CA TRP A 61 8.00 -6.72 12.59
C TRP A 61 7.87 -5.19 12.69
N ALA A 62 6.92 -4.69 13.48
CA ALA A 62 6.74 -3.26 13.69
C ALA A 62 7.98 -2.60 14.33
N VAL A 63 8.56 -3.23 15.35
CA VAL A 63 9.79 -2.73 16.00
C VAL A 63 10.99 -2.76 15.05
N GLN A 64 11.09 -3.79 14.20
CA GLN A 64 12.16 -3.89 13.21
C GLN A 64 12.06 -2.79 12.16
N HIS A 65 10.86 -2.54 11.64
CA HIS A 65 10.62 -1.52 10.64
C HIS A 65 10.88 -0.10 11.16
N GLU A 66 10.59 0.17 12.45
CA GLU A 66 10.96 1.44 13.08
C GLU A 66 12.48 1.61 13.14
N GLN A 67 13.21 0.57 13.57
CA GLN A 67 14.67 0.58 13.58
C GLN A 67 15.29 0.75 12.20
N GLU A 68 14.72 0.13 11.16
CA GLU A 68 15.19 0.31 9.78
C GLU A 68 15.03 1.76 9.30
N ARG A 69 13.96 2.45 9.72
CA ARG A 69 13.75 3.86 9.39
C ARG A 69 14.69 4.80 10.13
N ASP A 70 14.96 4.52 11.40
CA ASP A 70 15.95 5.27 12.18
C ASP A 70 17.37 5.03 11.68
N ALA A 71 17.70 3.79 11.31
CA ALA A 71 18.96 3.45 10.66
C ALA A 71 19.12 4.20 9.33
N ALA A 72 18.09 4.18 8.47
CA ALA A 72 18.12 4.90 7.20
C ALA A 72 18.29 6.42 7.37
N ARG A 73 17.68 7.01 8.40
CA ARG A 73 17.87 8.42 8.75
C ARG A 73 19.30 8.69 9.20
N ALA A 74 19.84 7.85 10.08
CA ALA A 74 21.22 7.97 10.55
C ALA A 74 22.24 7.83 9.42
N GLU A 75 22.01 6.89 8.48
CA GLU A 75 22.83 6.73 7.28
C GLU A 75 22.76 7.97 6.39
N GLN A 76 21.56 8.53 6.19
CA GLN A 76 21.39 9.76 5.42
C GLN A 76 22.15 10.94 6.05
N GLU A 77 22.11 11.08 7.37
CA GLU A 77 22.89 12.10 8.08
C GLU A 77 24.41 11.89 7.96
N GLN A 78 24.88 10.64 8.00
CA GLN A 78 26.29 10.33 7.80
C GLN A 78 26.75 10.67 6.39
N GLN A 79 25.94 10.32 5.37
CA GLN A 79 26.21 10.67 3.99
C GLN A 79 26.26 12.19 3.79
N TRP A 80 25.33 12.94 4.40
CA TRP A 80 25.37 14.40 4.39
C TRP A 80 26.68 14.93 4.98
N LYS A 81 27.05 14.49 6.19
CA LYS A 81 28.30 14.92 6.85
C LYS A 81 29.54 14.57 6.04
N GLN A 82 29.58 13.38 5.43
CA GLN A 82 30.68 12.97 4.57
C GLN A 82 30.76 13.84 3.32
N SER A 83 29.62 14.18 2.71
CA SER A 83 29.55 15.06 1.55
C SER A 83 30.04 16.48 1.88
N GLU A 84 29.71 17.02 3.06
CA GLU A 84 30.21 18.31 3.53
C GLU A 84 31.73 18.31 3.74
N GLN A 85 32.26 17.23 4.32
CA GLN A 85 33.71 17.07 4.48
C GLN A 85 34.42 16.97 3.13
N GLN A 86 33.84 16.23 2.18
CA GLN A 86 34.38 16.12 0.83
C GLN A 86 34.36 17.48 0.11
N GLN A 87 33.27 18.24 0.19
CA GLN A 87 33.19 19.59 -0.37
C GLN A 87 34.24 20.52 0.26
N ARG A 88 34.40 20.48 1.59
CA ARG A 88 35.42 21.27 2.29
C ARG A 88 36.83 20.91 1.85
N LYS A 89 37.11 19.62 1.63
CA LYS A 89 38.39 19.15 1.11
C LYS A 89 38.62 19.65 -0.31
N GLN A 90 37.64 19.49 -1.21
CA GLN A 90 37.71 19.97 -2.59
C GLN A 90 37.96 21.48 -2.65
N GLN A 91 37.27 22.28 -1.82
CA GLN A 91 37.50 23.73 -1.76
C GLN A 91 38.90 24.10 -1.24
N ARG A 92 39.51 23.28 -0.38
CA ARG A 92 40.90 23.49 0.08
C ARG A 92 41.88 23.15 -1.03
N ASP A 93 41.69 22.00 -1.67
CA ASP A 93 42.54 21.53 -2.76
C ASP A 93 42.47 22.49 -3.96
N GLU A 94 41.28 22.99 -4.30
CA GLU A 94 41.12 23.98 -5.37
C GLU A 94 41.76 25.33 -5.02
N ARG A 95 41.65 25.79 -3.77
CA ARG A 95 42.36 27.00 -3.31
C ARG A 95 43.87 26.84 -3.42
N GLN A 96 44.39 25.67 -3.07
CA GLN A 96 45.82 25.38 -3.21
C GLN A 96 46.25 25.34 -4.68
N ARG A 97 45.46 24.70 -5.55
CA ARG A 97 45.73 24.67 -7.00
C ARG A 97 45.71 26.06 -7.63
N ARG A 98 44.73 26.90 -7.31
CA ARG A 98 44.66 28.30 -7.78
C ARG A 98 45.86 29.12 -7.32
N ARG A 99 46.30 28.93 -6.07
CA ARG A 99 47.49 29.60 -5.53
C ARG A 99 48.79 29.14 -6.22
N SER A 100 48.87 27.86 -6.57
CA SER A 100 50.02 27.29 -7.30
C SER A 100 50.08 27.66 -8.79
N GLN A 101 48.96 28.07 -9.40
CA GLN A 101 48.95 28.55 -10.80
C GLN A 101 49.26 30.05 -10.94
N GLN A 102 49.28 30.79 -9.84
CA GLN A 102 49.59 32.23 -9.81
C GLN A 102 51.05 32.54 -9.38
N GLN A 103 51.86 31.51 -9.11
CA GLN A 103 53.30 31.61 -8.86
C GLN A 103 54.06 30.95 -10.00
#